data_AF-A0A7U6FS13-F1
#
_entry.id   AF-A0A7U6FS13-F1
#
_cell.length_a   1.000
_cell.length_b   1.000
_cell.length_c   1.000
_cell.angle_alpha   90.00
_cell.angle_beta   90.00
_cell.angle_gamma   90.00
#
_symmetry.space_group_name_H-M   'P 1'
#
loop_
_entity.id
_entity.type
_entity.pdbx_description
1 polymer ?
#
loop_
_entity_poly.entity_id
_entity_poly.type
_entity_poly.pdbx_seq_one_letter_code
_entity_poly.pdbx_strand_id
1 'polypeptide(L)'
;MFSIFKKTEFTNELKHSFEQTLSFCGASFRVERDLISDESPIENFPFDTQFAIFSKRLNHLSPNGADELYALLTESLTDLKEDEEWQEHIESLELSELVDCYLSSVPDHQRDLVIQSLYFYDHSGVAFSVTPFSCRFDSGQAGFVFAKVEHLKEFESLKPYVGNWPSLKMYWLGLVAKSLNDVNSWLNGDVYSVQMSLPNDETFYSFQCYDFDDIASAFESLLPELEYYHKQVAKRAYQRLKQCINNRVPLIYRKLPQSV
;
A
#
# COMPACT_ATOMS: atom_id res chain seq x y z
N MET A 1 5.67 -29.00 3.73
CA MET A 1 5.64 -28.03 4.84
C MET A 1 7.05 -27.45 4.93
N PHE A 2 7.23 -26.24 4.41
CA PHE A 2 8.55 -25.59 4.35
C PHE A 2 9.03 -25.29 5.78
N SER A 3 10.30 -25.56 6.07
CA SER A 3 10.87 -25.18 7.37
C SER A 3 10.91 -23.65 7.46
N ILE A 4 10.42 -23.08 8.57
CA ILE A 4 10.50 -21.64 8.85
C ILE A 4 11.94 -21.13 8.69
N PHE A 5 12.93 -21.93 9.08
CA PHE A 5 14.35 -21.58 8.98
C PHE A 5 14.79 -21.41 7.50
N LYS A 6 14.36 -22.32 6.62
CA LYS A 6 14.67 -22.22 5.18
C LYS A 6 13.97 -21.04 4.51
N LYS A 7 12.81 -20.62 5.04
CA LYS A 7 12.07 -19.46 4.55
C LYS A 7 12.84 -18.16 4.86
N THR A 8 13.22 -17.96 6.12
CA THR A 8 13.94 -16.75 6.55
C THR A 8 15.29 -16.60 5.85
N GLU A 9 16.05 -17.69 5.72
CA GLU A 9 17.33 -17.70 5.02
C GLU A 9 17.16 -17.30 3.54
N PHE A 10 16.20 -17.90 2.86
CA PHE A 10 15.93 -17.59 1.45
C PHE A 10 15.44 -16.15 1.24
N THR A 11 14.57 -15.63 2.11
CA THR A 11 14.13 -14.23 2.01
C THR A 11 15.30 -13.25 2.14
N ASN A 12 16.26 -13.53 3.02
CA ASN A 12 17.46 -12.69 3.15
C ASN A 12 18.38 -12.80 1.92
N GLU A 13 18.52 -13.98 1.35
CA GLU A 13 19.24 -14.16 0.08
C GLU A 13 18.56 -13.40 -1.06
N LEU A 14 17.23 -13.51 -1.17
CA LEU A 14 16.42 -12.88 -2.21
C LEU A 14 16.50 -11.35 -2.15
N LYS A 15 16.51 -10.80 -0.94
CA LYS A 15 16.81 -9.39 -0.69
C LYS A 15 18.15 -9.00 -1.35
N HIS A 16 19.20 -9.78 -1.17
CA HIS A 16 20.53 -9.41 -1.68
C HIS A 16 20.81 -9.83 -3.13
N SER A 17 19.88 -10.51 -3.80
CA SER A 17 20.09 -11.12 -5.12
C SER A 17 19.57 -10.25 -6.28
N PHE A 18 19.76 -8.93 -6.21
CA PHE A 18 19.32 -8.02 -7.27
C PHE A 18 19.75 -8.49 -8.66
N GLU A 19 18.77 -8.58 -9.56
CA GLU A 19 18.92 -9.05 -10.95
C GLU A 19 19.41 -10.50 -11.11
N GLN A 20 19.64 -11.22 -10.01
CA GLN A 20 20.02 -12.62 -9.99
C GLN A 20 18.80 -13.51 -9.80
N THR A 21 18.84 -14.68 -10.44
CA THR A 21 17.82 -15.71 -10.27
C THR A 21 18.24 -16.65 -9.15
N LEU A 22 17.41 -16.78 -8.12
CA LEU A 22 17.56 -17.78 -7.07
C LEU A 22 16.56 -18.92 -7.27
N SER A 23 16.86 -20.10 -6.74
CA SER A 23 15.93 -21.23 -6.80
C SER A 23 15.49 -21.64 -5.41
N PHE A 24 14.17 -21.80 -5.23
CA PHE A 24 13.58 -22.31 -3.99
C PHE A 24 12.50 -23.34 -4.30
N CYS A 25 12.71 -24.56 -3.83
CA CYS A 25 11.80 -25.70 -4.05
C CYS A 25 11.42 -25.88 -5.53
N GLY A 26 12.43 -25.73 -6.39
CA GLY A 26 12.39 -25.86 -7.84
C GLY A 26 11.68 -24.73 -8.60
N ALA A 27 11.13 -23.74 -7.90
CA ALA A 27 10.74 -22.47 -8.51
C ALA A 27 11.95 -21.53 -8.59
N SER A 28 11.98 -20.72 -9.64
CA SER A 28 12.95 -19.66 -9.84
C SER A 28 12.36 -18.34 -9.40
N PHE A 29 13.09 -17.58 -8.60
CA PHE A 29 12.73 -16.26 -8.11
C PHE A 29 13.72 -15.23 -8.64
N ARG A 30 13.22 -14.05 -9.02
CA ARG A 30 14.05 -12.92 -9.45
C ARG A 30 13.50 -11.64 -8.85
N VAL A 31 14.39 -10.77 -8.40
CA VAL A 31 14.05 -9.41 -7.98
C VAL A 31 14.66 -8.44 -8.98
N GLU A 32 13.83 -7.56 -9.54
CA GLU A 32 14.22 -6.53 -10.47
C GLU A 32 13.75 -5.17 -9.98
N ARG A 33 14.51 -4.11 -10.27
CA ARG A 33 13.99 -2.75 -10.09
C ARG A 33 13.02 -2.45 -11.21
N ASP A 34 11.80 -2.08 -10.86
CA ASP A 34 10.75 -1.73 -11.80
C ASP A 34 10.74 -0.21 -11.99
N LEU A 35 11.42 0.26 -13.03
CA LEU A 35 11.57 1.70 -13.31
C LEU A 35 10.30 2.31 -13.93
N ILE A 36 9.25 1.52 -14.19
CA ILE A 36 8.10 1.88 -15.01
C ILE A 36 6.81 1.29 -14.42
N SER A 37 6.52 1.50 -13.14
CA SER A 37 5.13 1.37 -12.71
C SER A 37 4.39 2.62 -13.16
N ASP A 38 3.70 2.54 -14.30
CA ASP A 38 2.84 3.62 -14.81
C ASP A 38 1.70 3.95 -13.82
N GLU A 39 1.40 3.02 -12.91
CA GLU A 39 0.40 3.17 -11.85
C GLU A 39 1.06 3.72 -10.57
N SER A 40 0.58 4.88 -10.13
CA SER A 40 1.00 5.51 -8.88
C SER A 40 0.30 4.86 -7.69
N PRO A 41 1.00 4.55 -6.57
CA PRO A 41 0.37 4.02 -5.36
C PRO A 41 -0.61 5.02 -4.72
N ILE A 42 -0.59 6.29 -5.14
CA ILE A 42 -1.52 7.33 -4.66
C ILE A 42 -2.97 6.98 -5.00
N GLU A 43 -3.22 6.34 -6.15
CA GLU A 43 -4.57 5.94 -6.57
C GLU A 43 -5.17 4.82 -5.70
N ASN A 44 -4.32 4.13 -4.92
CA ASN A 44 -4.71 3.03 -4.03
C ASN A 44 -4.65 3.42 -2.55
N PHE A 45 -4.75 4.73 -2.23
CA PHE A 45 -4.75 5.17 -0.84
C PHE A 45 -5.88 4.54 -0.05
N PRO A 46 -5.60 4.07 1.18
CA PRO A 46 -6.58 3.30 1.91
C PRO A 46 -7.70 4.23 2.41
N PHE A 47 -8.89 3.67 2.56
CA PHE A 47 -10.01 4.31 3.24
C PHE A 47 -10.60 5.55 2.55
N ASP A 48 -10.49 5.61 1.22
CA ASP A 48 -10.92 6.77 0.43
C ASP A 48 -10.25 8.06 0.93
N THR A 49 -9.00 7.91 1.36
CA THR A 49 -8.17 9.02 1.84
C THR A 49 -7.74 9.85 0.65
N GLN A 50 -7.96 11.15 0.75
CA GLN A 50 -7.68 12.11 -0.30
C GLN A 50 -6.62 13.13 0.12
N PHE A 51 -6.09 13.84 -0.86
CA PHE A 51 -5.00 14.79 -0.71
C PHE A 51 -5.38 16.16 -1.22
N ALA A 52 -5.36 17.16 -0.36
CA ALA A 52 -5.47 18.57 -0.76
C ALA A 52 -4.07 19.18 -0.86
N ILE A 53 -3.46 19.17 -2.05
CA ILE A 53 -2.08 19.64 -2.26
C ILE A 53 -2.06 21.06 -2.84
N PHE A 54 -1.36 21.99 -2.18
CA PHE A 54 -1.31 23.39 -2.61
C PHE A 54 -0.21 23.65 -3.65
N SER A 55 0.82 22.82 -3.63
CA SER A 55 1.94 22.97 -4.55
C SER A 55 1.51 22.64 -5.97
N LYS A 56 1.50 23.66 -6.85
CA LYS A 56 1.24 23.48 -8.29
C LYS A 56 2.12 22.42 -8.95
N ARG A 57 3.35 22.22 -8.44
CA ARG A 57 4.28 21.18 -8.92
C ARG A 57 3.78 19.77 -8.61
N LEU A 58 3.06 19.61 -7.50
CA LEU A 58 2.59 18.33 -6.97
C LEU A 58 1.08 18.14 -7.15
N ASN A 59 0.37 19.13 -7.70
CA ASN A 59 -1.08 19.07 -7.89
C ASN A 59 -1.52 17.92 -8.80
N HIS A 60 -0.66 17.44 -9.69
CA HIS A 60 -0.95 16.26 -10.52
C HIS A 60 -1.16 14.98 -9.70
N LEU A 61 -0.68 14.93 -8.45
CA LEU A 61 -0.90 13.82 -7.53
C LEU A 61 -2.32 13.84 -6.93
N SER A 62 -2.98 15.00 -6.89
CA SER A 62 -4.40 15.11 -6.54
C SER A 62 -5.01 16.38 -7.16
N PRO A 63 -5.44 16.32 -8.43
CA PRO A 63 -5.76 17.52 -9.20
C PRO A 63 -6.91 18.36 -8.63
N ASN A 64 -7.83 17.72 -7.90
CA ASN A 64 -9.08 18.31 -7.41
C ASN A 64 -9.20 18.30 -5.88
N GLY A 65 -8.25 17.68 -5.15
CA GLY A 65 -8.45 17.42 -3.72
C GLY A 65 -8.46 18.69 -2.87
N ALA A 66 -7.82 19.78 -3.31
CA ALA A 66 -7.91 21.07 -2.64
C ALA A 66 -9.31 21.69 -2.76
N ASP A 67 -9.89 21.67 -3.97
CA ASP A 67 -11.24 22.17 -4.22
C ASP A 67 -12.29 21.32 -3.49
N GLU A 68 -12.09 20.00 -3.45
CA GLU A 68 -12.97 19.07 -2.72
C GLU A 68 -12.93 19.31 -1.21
N LEU A 69 -11.73 19.44 -0.62
CA LEU A 69 -11.61 19.75 0.80
C LEU A 69 -12.23 21.13 1.13
N TYR A 70 -12.01 22.12 0.27
CA TYR A 70 -12.61 23.45 0.43
C TYR A 70 -14.14 23.34 0.47
N ALA A 71 -14.75 22.68 -0.52
CA ALA A 71 -16.20 22.52 -0.60
C ALA A 71 -16.78 21.81 0.63
N LEU A 72 -16.15 20.72 1.07
CA LEU A 72 -16.59 19.98 2.26
C LEU A 72 -16.50 20.83 3.53
N LEU A 73 -15.40 21.57 3.73
CA LEU A 73 -15.25 22.44 4.89
C LEU A 73 -16.26 23.59 4.90
N THR A 74 -16.49 24.22 3.75
CA THR A 74 -17.48 25.29 3.61
C THR A 74 -18.88 24.77 3.94
N GLU A 75 -19.26 23.58 3.43
CA GLU A 75 -20.54 22.93 3.76
C GLU A 75 -20.66 22.70 5.28
N SER A 76 -19.70 21.99 5.89
CA SER A 76 -19.74 21.65 7.31
C SER A 76 -19.76 22.90 8.22
N LEU A 77 -19.04 23.97 7.85
CA LEU A 77 -18.99 25.21 8.61
C LEU A 77 -20.24 26.08 8.44
N THR A 78 -20.88 26.04 7.26
CA THR A 78 -22.12 26.76 6.99
C THR A 78 -23.27 26.15 7.79
N ASP A 79 -23.32 24.83 7.91
CA ASP A 79 -24.33 24.11 8.71
C ASP A 79 -24.26 24.43 10.22
N LEU A 80 -23.14 24.98 10.70
CA LEU A 80 -23.03 25.41 12.11
C LEU A 80 -23.82 26.68 12.40
N LYS A 81 -23.95 27.59 11.43
CA LYS A 81 -24.57 28.90 11.59
C LYS A 81 -25.16 29.40 10.27
N GLU A 82 -26.49 29.53 10.24
CA GLU A 82 -27.21 30.23 9.18
C GLU A 82 -27.14 31.76 9.42
N ASP A 83 -25.99 32.36 9.15
CA ASP A 83 -25.72 33.79 9.30
C ASP A 83 -24.97 34.32 8.07
N GLU A 84 -25.46 35.41 7.47
CA GLU A 84 -24.92 35.96 6.21
C GLU A 84 -23.49 36.49 6.38
N GLU A 85 -23.17 37.14 7.52
CA GLU A 85 -21.81 37.61 7.81
C GLU A 85 -20.85 36.41 8.02
N TRP A 86 -21.36 35.32 8.59
CA TRP A 86 -20.60 34.07 8.74
C TRP A 86 -20.30 33.39 7.40
N GLN A 87 -21.26 33.36 6.48
CA GLN A 87 -21.07 32.81 5.14
C GLN A 87 -20.04 33.63 4.35
N GLU A 88 -20.17 34.96 4.32
CA GLU A 88 -19.18 35.83 3.69
C GLU A 88 -17.78 35.66 4.32
N HIS A 89 -17.71 35.46 5.63
CA HIS A 89 -16.44 35.18 6.30
C HIS A 89 -15.82 33.86 5.82
N ILE A 90 -16.57 32.75 5.83
CA ILE A 90 -16.09 31.44 5.36
C ILE A 90 -15.61 31.52 3.92
N GLU A 91 -16.40 32.13 3.02
CA GLU A 91 -16.04 32.25 1.60
C GLU A 91 -14.80 33.11 1.34
N SER A 92 -14.40 33.94 2.32
CA SER A 92 -13.19 34.76 2.24
C SER A 92 -11.93 34.06 2.74
N LEU A 93 -12.05 32.92 3.43
CA LEU A 93 -10.92 32.22 4.04
C LEU A 93 -10.15 31.39 3.01
N GLU A 94 -8.82 31.41 3.12
CA GLU A 94 -7.97 30.46 2.39
C GLU A 94 -8.12 29.06 2.99
N LEU A 95 -7.81 28.02 2.20
CA LEU A 95 -8.03 26.62 2.61
C LEU A 95 -7.35 26.24 3.94
N SER A 96 -6.14 26.76 4.22
CA SER A 96 -5.49 26.54 5.52
C SER A 96 -6.25 27.17 6.68
N GLU A 97 -6.81 28.36 6.47
CA GLU A 97 -7.58 29.09 7.47
C GLU A 97 -8.95 28.44 7.69
N LEU A 98 -9.56 27.88 6.64
CA LEU A 98 -10.77 27.06 6.74
C LEU A 98 -10.55 25.81 7.58
N VAL A 99 -9.43 25.10 7.39
CA VAL A 99 -9.09 23.94 8.22
C VAL A 99 -8.93 24.35 9.69
N ASP A 100 -8.20 25.43 9.97
CA ASP A 100 -8.04 25.93 11.34
C ASP A 100 -9.39 26.33 11.96
N CYS A 101 -10.23 27.03 11.19
CA CYS A 101 -11.59 27.39 11.57
C CYS A 101 -12.40 26.15 11.94
N TYR A 102 -12.49 25.17 11.04
CA TYR A 102 -13.19 23.89 11.24
C TYR A 102 -12.69 23.13 12.47
N LEU A 103 -11.37 22.97 12.62
CA LEU A 103 -10.80 22.27 13.77
C LEU A 103 -11.06 23.01 15.09
N SER A 104 -11.15 24.34 15.07
CA SER A 104 -11.46 25.14 16.26
C SER A 104 -12.96 25.22 16.59
N SER A 105 -13.81 25.19 15.57
CA SER A 105 -15.27 25.39 15.67
C SER A 105 -16.04 24.09 15.87
N VAL A 106 -15.57 22.97 15.32
CA VAL A 106 -16.25 21.67 15.39
C VAL A 106 -15.57 20.78 16.43
N PRO A 107 -16.28 20.38 17.52
CA PRO A 107 -15.75 19.44 18.49
C PRO A 107 -15.38 18.11 17.84
N ASP A 108 -14.28 17.49 18.29
CA ASP A 108 -13.75 16.20 17.77
C ASP A 108 -14.82 15.14 17.49
N HIS A 109 -15.81 14.96 18.38
CA HIS A 109 -16.85 13.92 18.27
C HIS A 109 -18.01 14.28 17.32
N GLN A 110 -18.04 15.50 16.78
CA GLN A 110 -19.02 16.00 15.83
C GLN A 110 -18.43 16.20 14.43
N ARG A 111 -17.11 16.02 14.27
CA ARG A 111 -16.45 16.14 12.98
C ARG A 111 -16.86 15.01 12.04
N ASP A 112 -17.21 15.41 10.85
CA ASP A 112 -17.46 14.59 9.66
C ASP A 112 -16.19 14.33 8.83
N LEU A 113 -15.11 15.09 9.07
CA LEU A 113 -13.82 14.96 8.39
C LEU A 113 -12.67 14.70 9.38
N VAL A 114 -11.83 13.71 9.08
CA VAL A 114 -10.52 13.56 9.70
C VAL A 114 -9.50 14.27 8.81
N ILE A 115 -8.78 15.26 9.35
CA ILE A 115 -7.83 16.08 8.59
C ILE A 115 -6.46 16.08 9.29
N GLN A 116 -5.39 16.02 8.50
CA GLN A 116 -4.01 16.15 8.96
C GLN A 116 -3.15 16.93 7.97
N SER A 117 -2.24 17.78 8.48
CA SER A 117 -1.25 18.47 7.65
C SER A 117 -0.34 17.46 6.93
N LEU A 118 -0.16 17.69 5.64
CA LEU A 118 0.78 16.97 4.80
C LEU A 118 2.02 17.84 4.59
N TYR A 119 3.19 17.28 4.86
CA TYR A 119 4.49 17.93 4.70
C TYR A 119 5.24 17.31 3.54
N PHE A 120 6.07 18.12 2.90
CA PHE A 120 6.91 17.73 1.78
C PHE A 120 8.35 18.14 2.06
N TYR A 121 9.29 17.31 1.59
CA TYR A 121 10.72 17.53 1.64
C TYR A 121 11.37 17.20 0.30
N ASP A 122 12.23 18.09 -0.20
CA ASP A 122 12.93 17.95 -1.50
C ASP A 122 14.44 18.21 -1.32
N HIS A 123 15.19 17.16 -1.00
CA HIS A 123 16.65 17.23 -0.93
C HIS A 123 17.30 15.88 -1.25
N SER A 124 17.83 15.76 -2.48
CA SER A 124 18.42 14.51 -3.04
C SER A 124 17.43 13.36 -3.23
N GLY A 125 16.14 13.65 -3.05
CA GLY A 125 15.00 12.74 -3.11
C GLY A 125 13.76 13.48 -2.64
N VAL A 126 12.60 12.88 -2.84
CA VAL A 126 11.30 13.46 -2.49
C VAL A 126 10.66 12.67 -1.36
N ALA A 127 10.16 13.34 -0.33
CA ALA A 127 9.44 12.68 0.76
C ALA A 127 8.21 13.47 1.22
N PHE A 128 7.11 12.75 1.40
CA PHE A 128 5.89 13.19 2.08
C PHE A 128 5.82 12.62 3.50
N SER A 129 5.24 13.40 4.41
CA SER A 129 5.00 12.98 5.80
C SER A 129 3.76 13.65 6.38
N VAL A 130 3.14 13.01 7.37
CA VAL A 130 2.09 13.61 8.21
C VAL A 130 2.64 14.33 9.45
N THR A 131 3.97 14.34 9.60
CA THR A 131 4.72 15.06 10.63
C THR A 131 5.71 16.04 10.00
N PRO A 132 5.96 17.21 10.62
CA PRO A 132 6.90 18.19 10.10
C PRO A 132 8.33 17.62 10.02
N PHE A 133 9.07 18.02 8.99
CA PHE A 133 10.51 17.80 8.91
C PHE A 133 11.27 18.89 9.68
N SER A 134 12.50 18.56 10.11
CA SER A 134 13.35 19.52 10.83
C SER A 134 14.04 20.54 9.93
N CYS A 135 14.16 20.26 8.62
CA CYS A 135 14.85 21.11 7.66
C CYS A 135 13.99 22.32 7.27
N ARG A 136 14.43 23.53 7.56
CA ARG A 136 13.65 24.75 7.28
C ARG A 136 13.74 25.25 5.84
N PHE A 137 14.76 24.82 5.09
CA PHE A 137 15.02 25.32 3.75
C PHE A 137 14.32 24.49 2.68
N ASP A 138 14.36 23.17 2.86
CA ASP A 138 13.91 22.21 1.85
C ASP A 138 12.62 21.47 2.25
N SER A 139 11.96 21.92 3.33
CA SER A 139 10.67 21.35 3.76
C SER A 139 9.63 22.41 4.08
N GLY A 140 8.37 21.99 4.02
CA GLY A 140 7.23 22.80 4.42
C GLY A 140 5.94 22.01 4.39
N GLN A 141 4.86 22.63 4.85
CA GLN A 141 3.53 22.08 4.62
C GLN A 141 3.20 22.18 3.13
N ALA A 142 2.85 21.04 2.53
CA ALA A 142 2.47 20.95 1.13
C ALA A 142 0.95 20.88 0.93
N GLY A 143 0.20 20.60 2.00
CA GLY A 143 -1.24 20.43 1.90
C GLY A 143 -1.86 19.81 3.14
N PHE A 144 -2.95 19.09 2.90
CA PHE A 144 -3.63 18.24 3.86
C PHE A 144 -3.90 16.85 3.28
N VAL A 145 -3.96 15.87 4.15
CA VAL A 145 -4.56 14.58 3.88
C VAL A 145 -5.86 14.49 4.70
N PHE A 146 -6.93 14.02 4.08
CA PHE A 146 -8.24 13.99 4.71
C PHE A 146 -9.06 12.77 4.30
N ALA A 147 -10.04 12.41 5.13
CA ALA A 147 -11.00 11.37 4.82
C ALA A 147 -12.34 11.69 5.51
N LYS A 148 -13.44 11.31 4.85
CA LYS A 148 -14.77 11.40 5.45
C LYS A 148 -14.93 10.32 6.51
N VAL A 149 -15.40 10.70 7.69
CA VAL A 149 -15.62 9.80 8.83
C VAL A 149 -16.65 8.73 8.51
N GLU A 150 -17.62 9.02 7.65
CA GLU A 150 -18.56 8.03 7.12
C GLU A 150 -17.85 6.89 6.39
N HIS A 151 -16.92 7.18 5.48
CA HIS A 151 -16.17 6.16 4.76
C HIS A 151 -15.28 5.35 5.72
N LEU A 152 -14.64 6.00 6.69
CA LEU A 152 -13.83 5.30 7.69
C LEU A 152 -14.63 4.25 8.48
N LYS A 153 -15.93 4.46 8.71
CA LYS A 153 -16.80 3.52 9.44
C LYS A 153 -17.08 2.23 8.67
N GLU A 154 -16.93 2.24 7.35
CA GLU A 154 -17.20 1.08 6.51
C GLU A 154 -16.12 -0.01 6.69
N PHE A 155 -14.93 0.38 7.13
CA PHE A 155 -13.79 -0.52 7.24
C PHE A 155 -13.73 -1.24 8.59
N GLU A 156 -13.75 -2.57 8.54
CA GLU A 156 -13.69 -3.44 9.73
C GLU A 156 -12.53 -3.10 10.68
N SER A 157 -11.37 -2.73 10.14
CA SER A 157 -10.19 -2.37 10.95
C SER A 157 -10.36 -1.07 11.74
N LEU A 158 -11.27 -0.18 11.32
CA LEU A 158 -11.51 1.13 11.93
C LEU A 158 -12.74 1.15 12.83
N LYS A 159 -13.70 0.24 12.63
CA LYS A 159 -14.92 0.12 13.44
C LYS A 159 -14.70 0.15 14.96
N PRO A 160 -13.67 -0.51 15.54
CA PRO A 160 -13.43 -0.46 16.99
C PRO A 160 -13.11 0.92 17.54
N TYR A 161 -12.66 1.85 16.69
CA TYR A 161 -12.24 3.19 17.08
C TYR A 161 -13.31 4.26 16.80
N VAL A 162 -14.37 3.92 16.06
CA VAL A 162 -15.49 4.82 15.77
C VAL A 162 -16.13 5.28 17.08
N GLY A 163 -16.17 6.60 17.29
CA GLY A 163 -16.65 7.22 18.54
C GLY A 163 -15.54 7.55 19.56
N ASN A 164 -14.31 7.07 19.37
CA ASN A 164 -13.12 7.53 20.07
C ASN A 164 -12.21 8.27 19.10
N TRP A 165 -12.44 9.58 18.96
CA TRP A 165 -11.76 10.41 17.96
C TRP A 165 -10.22 10.36 18.02
N PRO A 166 -9.57 10.48 19.19
CA PRO A 166 -8.11 10.35 19.27
C PRO A 166 -7.60 9.00 18.74
N SER A 167 -8.26 7.90 19.08
CA SER A 167 -7.87 6.56 18.63
C SER A 167 -8.12 6.37 17.13
N LEU A 168 -9.26 6.84 16.62
CA LEU A 168 -9.60 6.79 15.20
C LEU A 168 -8.56 7.55 14.38
N LYS A 169 -8.28 8.81 14.76
CA LYS A 169 -7.29 9.65 14.09
C LYS A 169 -5.90 9.01 14.15
N MET A 170 -5.47 8.51 15.31
CA MET A 170 -4.16 7.86 15.45
C MET A 170 -4.02 6.64 14.52
N TYR A 171 -5.02 5.76 14.51
CA TYR A 171 -4.95 4.53 13.73
C TYR A 171 -5.00 4.82 12.22
N TRP A 172 -5.89 5.72 11.79
CA TRP A 172 -5.91 6.21 10.40
C TRP A 172 -4.58 6.85 9.99
N LEU A 173 -3.98 7.70 10.84
CA LEU A 173 -2.66 8.30 10.57
C LEU A 173 -1.55 7.26 10.42
N GLY A 174 -1.58 6.16 11.18
CA GLY A 174 -0.61 5.07 11.00
C GLY A 174 -0.70 4.43 9.62
N LEU A 175 -1.91 4.30 9.08
CA LEU A 175 -2.15 3.71 7.75
C LEU A 175 -1.80 4.68 6.63
N VAL A 176 -2.13 5.96 6.81
CA VAL A 176 -1.70 7.04 5.91
C VAL A 176 -0.18 7.12 5.88
N ALA A 177 0.50 7.11 7.03
CA ALA A 177 1.95 7.14 7.11
C ALA A 177 2.60 5.93 6.41
N LYS A 178 2.02 4.73 6.57
CA LYS A 178 2.46 3.55 5.81
C LYS A 178 2.33 3.76 4.31
N SER A 179 1.17 4.21 3.84
CA SER A 179 0.91 4.42 2.42
C SER A 179 1.77 5.54 1.83
N LEU A 180 2.11 6.57 2.63
CA LEU A 180 3.05 7.61 2.23
C LEU A 180 4.47 7.07 2.05
N ASN A 181 4.89 6.06 2.82
CA ASN A 181 6.17 5.41 2.57
C ASN A 181 6.20 4.74 1.19
N ASP A 182 5.11 4.10 0.78
CA ASP A 182 4.99 3.47 -0.53
C ASP A 182 5.09 4.53 -1.66
N VAL A 183 4.39 5.66 -1.48
CA VAL A 183 4.49 6.83 -2.38
C VAL A 183 5.91 7.38 -2.44
N ASN A 184 6.58 7.50 -1.29
CA ASN A 184 7.96 7.99 -1.24
C ASN A 184 8.90 7.03 -1.97
N SER A 185 8.78 5.72 -1.76
CA SER A 185 9.55 4.73 -2.49
C SER A 185 9.31 4.83 -4.00
N TRP A 186 8.05 4.99 -4.43
CA TRP A 186 7.70 5.21 -5.84
C TRP A 186 8.32 6.48 -6.41
N LEU A 187 8.18 7.63 -5.73
CA LEU A 187 8.74 8.92 -6.16
C LEU A 187 10.27 8.92 -6.30
N ASN A 188 10.95 8.08 -5.51
CA ASN A 188 12.41 7.94 -5.56
C ASN A 188 12.88 6.79 -6.47
N GLY A 189 11.97 6.05 -7.11
CA GLY A 189 12.30 4.92 -7.99
C GLY A 189 12.74 3.65 -7.25
N ASP A 190 12.43 3.54 -5.96
CA ASP A 190 12.64 2.36 -5.13
C ASP A 190 11.43 1.41 -5.22
N VAL A 191 11.10 1.03 -6.46
CA VAL A 191 10.05 0.07 -6.80
C VAL A 191 10.70 -1.20 -7.29
N TYR A 192 10.22 -2.33 -6.79
CA TYR A 192 10.79 -3.64 -7.09
C TYR A 192 9.71 -4.61 -7.55
N SER A 193 10.04 -5.46 -8.51
CA SER A 193 9.22 -6.58 -8.93
C SER A 193 9.85 -7.88 -8.42
N VAL A 194 9.08 -8.66 -7.66
CA VAL A 194 9.42 -10.03 -7.28
C VAL A 194 8.70 -10.98 -8.23
N GLN A 195 9.48 -11.69 -9.04
CA GLN A 195 8.99 -12.61 -10.05
C GLN A 195 9.23 -14.04 -9.60
N MET A 196 8.23 -14.90 -9.78
CA MET A 196 8.34 -16.35 -9.57
C MET A 196 7.95 -17.09 -10.85
N SER A 197 8.85 -17.98 -11.30
CA SER A 197 8.64 -18.90 -12.41
C SER A 197 8.69 -20.34 -11.90
N LEU A 198 7.68 -21.14 -12.24
CA LEU A 198 7.64 -22.57 -11.93
C LEU A 198 8.46 -23.38 -12.97
N PRO A 199 8.97 -24.58 -12.63
CA PRO A 199 9.94 -25.35 -13.45
C PRO A 199 9.55 -25.67 -14.91
N ASN A 200 8.33 -25.35 -15.33
CA ASN A 200 7.82 -25.63 -16.66
C ASN A 200 7.61 -24.34 -17.50
N ASP A 201 8.01 -23.17 -17.00
CA ASP A 201 7.81 -21.83 -17.62
C ASP A 201 6.35 -21.46 -17.99
N GLU A 202 5.36 -22.31 -17.72
CA GLU A 202 3.95 -22.09 -18.07
C GLU A 202 3.22 -21.13 -17.11
N THR A 203 3.81 -20.79 -15.97
CA THR A 203 3.16 -19.91 -14.98
C THR A 203 4.16 -18.96 -14.36
N PHE A 204 3.88 -17.68 -14.56
CA PHE A 204 4.68 -16.54 -14.12
C PHE A 204 3.83 -15.70 -13.18
N TYR A 205 4.35 -15.45 -11.98
CA TYR A 205 3.75 -14.53 -11.02
C TYR A 205 4.69 -13.36 -10.82
N SER A 206 4.14 -12.16 -10.77
CA SER A 206 4.86 -10.93 -10.47
C SER A 206 4.13 -10.18 -9.39
N PHE A 207 4.86 -9.71 -8.39
CA PHE A 207 4.37 -8.80 -7.37
C PHE A 207 5.25 -7.56 -7.35
N GLN A 208 4.63 -6.39 -7.47
CA GLN A 208 5.29 -5.13 -7.19
C GLN A 208 5.37 -4.92 -5.68
N CYS A 209 6.48 -4.39 -5.22
CA CYS A 209 6.72 -4.03 -3.84
C CYS A 209 7.42 -2.67 -3.77
N TYR A 210 7.11 -1.94 -2.71
CA TYR A 210 7.63 -0.61 -2.43
C TYR A 210 8.54 -0.75 -1.23
N ASP A 211 9.77 -0.22 -1.33
CA ASP A 211 10.84 -0.52 -0.36
C ASP A 211 11.29 -1.99 -0.38
N PHE A 212 12.53 -2.17 0.03
CA PHE A 212 13.26 -3.43 0.07
C PHE A 212 12.72 -4.41 1.12
N ASP A 213 12.10 -3.89 2.19
CA ASP A 213 11.52 -4.73 3.23
C ASP A 213 10.23 -5.45 2.79
N ASP A 214 9.54 -4.93 1.79
CA ASP A 214 8.32 -5.54 1.23
C ASP A 214 8.60 -6.75 0.32
N ILE A 215 9.86 -6.98 -0.08
CA ILE A 215 10.27 -8.20 -0.81
C ILE A 215 9.90 -9.46 -0.01
N ALA A 216 10.01 -9.38 1.33
CA ALA A 216 9.61 -10.48 2.20
C ALA A 216 8.11 -10.77 2.04
N SER A 217 7.27 -9.75 2.17
CA SER A 217 5.81 -9.84 2.02
C SER A 217 5.40 -10.35 0.63
N ALA A 218 6.08 -9.92 -0.43
CA ALA A 218 5.87 -10.40 -1.79
C ALA A 218 6.20 -11.90 -1.90
N PHE A 219 7.33 -12.35 -1.34
CA PHE A 219 7.66 -13.76 -1.28
C PHE A 219 6.63 -14.56 -0.48
N GLU A 220 6.16 -14.05 0.66
CA GLU A 220 5.12 -14.72 1.46
C GLU A 220 3.82 -14.89 0.68
N SER A 221 3.45 -13.87 -0.12
CA SER A 221 2.25 -13.89 -0.96
C SER A 221 2.32 -14.93 -2.08
N LEU A 222 3.53 -15.29 -2.53
CA LEU A 222 3.77 -16.29 -3.58
C LEU A 222 3.84 -17.73 -3.06
N LEU A 223 4.05 -17.94 -1.76
CA LEU A 223 4.16 -19.29 -1.17
C LEU A 223 2.92 -20.16 -1.39
N PRO A 224 1.67 -19.67 -1.25
CA PRO A 224 0.48 -20.49 -1.49
C PRO A 224 0.41 -21.08 -2.90
N GLU A 225 0.84 -20.31 -3.91
CA GLU A 225 0.88 -20.75 -5.31
C GLU A 225 1.90 -21.87 -5.51
N LEU A 226 3.08 -21.73 -4.91
CA LEU A 226 4.10 -22.77 -4.89
C LEU A 226 3.58 -24.05 -4.19
N GLU A 227 2.93 -23.92 -3.03
CA GLU A 227 2.33 -25.05 -2.33
C GLU A 227 1.25 -25.76 -3.15
N TYR A 228 0.41 -24.98 -3.84
CA TYR A 228 -0.62 -25.52 -4.70
C TYR A 228 -0.01 -26.32 -5.86
N TYR A 229 1.01 -25.77 -6.53
CA TYR A 229 1.75 -26.47 -7.58
C TYR A 229 2.30 -27.81 -7.09
N HIS A 230 2.99 -27.82 -5.95
CA HIS A 230 3.56 -29.04 -5.36
C HIS A 230 2.48 -30.09 -5.05
N LYS A 231 1.30 -29.66 -4.55
CA LYS A 231 0.14 -30.55 -4.36
C LYS A 231 -0.34 -31.14 -5.69
N GLN A 232 -0.39 -30.36 -6.76
CA GLN A 232 -0.78 -30.84 -8.09
C GLN A 232 0.23 -31.84 -8.67
N VAL A 233 1.53 -31.58 -8.53
CA VAL A 233 2.59 -32.50 -8.98
C VAL A 233 2.48 -33.83 -8.23
N ALA A 234 2.33 -33.80 -6.91
CA ALA A 234 2.16 -35.00 -6.09
C ALA A 234 0.90 -35.79 -6.48
N LYS A 235 -0.22 -35.11 -6.72
CA LYS A 235 -1.49 -35.73 -7.18
C LYS A 235 -1.32 -36.41 -8.54
N ARG A 236 -0.67 -35.76 -9.50
CA ARG A 236 -0.38 -36.33 -10.83
C ARG A 236 0.54 -37.56 -10.73
N ALA A 237 1.58 -37.48 -9.90
CA ALA A 237 2.48 -38.60 -9.64
C ALA A 237 1.73 -39.81 -9.05
N TYR A 238 0.88 -39.58 -8.05
CA TYR A 238 0.05 -40.61 -7.44
C TYR A 238 -0.91 -41.25 -8.45
N GLN A 239 -1.61 -40.44 -9.25
CA GLN A 239 -2.53 -40.94 -10.29
C GLN A 239 -1.80 -41.79 -11.33
N ARG A 240 -0.62 -41.35 -11.81
CA ARG A 240 0.23 -42.13 -12.71
C ARG A 240 0.66 -43.46 -12.10
N LEU A 241 1.07 -43.46 -10.84
CA LEU A 241 1.45 -44.68 -10.14
C LEU A 241 0.27 -45.65 -10.00
N LYS A 242 -0.91 -45.14 -9.64
CA LYS A 242 -2.15 -45.92 -9.57
C LYS A 242 -2.50 -46.56 -10.92
N GLN A 243 -2.36 -45.80 -12.01
CA GLN A 243 -2.56 -46.31 -13.36
C GLN A 243 -1.55 -47.40 -13.73
N CYS A 244 -0.26 -47.21 -13.40
CA CYS A 244 0.77 -48.22 -13.61
C CYS A 244 0.49 -49.52 -12.86
N ILE A 245 0.01 -49.42 -11.62
CA ILE A 245 -0.39 -50.58 -10.80
C ILE A 245 -1.57 -51.31 -11.45
N ASN A 246 -2.62 -50.58 -11.83
CA ASN A 246 -3.80 -51.16 -12.50
C ASN A 246 -3.42 -51.87 -13.81
N ASN A 247 -2.47 -51.30 -14.56
CA ASN A 247 -1.97 -51.87 -15.82
C ASN A 247 -0.88 -52.93 -15.62
N ARG A 248 -0.58 -53.35 -14.38
CA ARG A 248 0.45 -54.33 -14.02
C ARG A 248 1.85 -54.00 -14.59
N VAL A 249 2.15 -52.72 -14.77
CA VAL A 249 3.47 -52.27 -15.24
C VAL A 249 4.52 -52.73 -14.21
N PRO A 250 5.57 -53.47 -14.62
CA PRO A 250 6.64 -53.90 -13.72
C PRO A 250 7.28 -52.71 -13.01
N LEU A 251 7.71 -52.90 -11.76
CA LEU A 251 8.22 -51.82 -10.90
C LEU A 251 9.37 -51.05 -11.56
N ILE A 252 10.28 -51.74 -12.26
CA ILE A 252 11.42 -51.15 -12.95
C ILE A 252 11.04 -50.11 -14.03
N TYR A 253 9.80 -50.14 -14.51
CA TYR A 253 9.28 -49.21 -15.52
C TYR A 253 8.40 -48.11 -14.92
N ARG A 254 8.14 -48.12 -13.60
CA ARG A 254 7.36 -47.08 -12.91
C ARG A 254 8.27 -45.90 -12.57
N LYS A 255 8.62 -45.09 -13.57
CA LYS A 255 9.38 -43.86 -13.31
C LYS A 255 8.52 -42.89 -12.49
N LEU A 256 8.99 -42.55 -11.30
CA LEU A 256 8.48 -41.38 -10.59
C LEU A 256 8.94 -40.13 -11.35
N PRO A 257 8.14 -39.04 -11.38
CA PRO A 257 8.68 -37.75 -11.79
C PRO A 257 9.91 -37.46 -10.92
N GLN A 258 11.00 -37.00 -11.54
CA GLN A 258 12.16 -36.55 -10.78
C GLN A 258 11.65 -35.51 -9.77
N SER A 259 12.06 -35.67 -8.50
CA SER A 259 11.77 -34.69 -7.47
C SER A 259 12.30 -33.34 -7.94
N VAL A 260 11.38 -32.40 -8.08
CA VAL A 260 11.64 -30.96 -8.24
C VAL A 260 12.17 -30.42 -6.91
#